data_AF-A0A7S7SK59-F1
#
_entry.id   AF-A0A7S7SK59-F1
#
_cell.length_a   1.000
_cell.length_b   1.000
_cell.length_c   1.000
_cell.angle_alpha   90.00
_cell.angle_beta   90.00
_cell.angle_gamma   90.00
#
_symmetry.space_group_name_H-M   'P 1'
#
loop_
_entity.id
_entity.type
_entity.pdbx_description
1 polymer ?
#
loop_
_entity_poly.entity_id
_entity_poly.type
_entity_poly.pdbx_seq_one_letter_code
_entity_poly.pdbx_strand_id
1 'polypeptide(L)'
;MRFWKADGSSWVGNFQGLQDWSAKVALWPEAGSIAVLAMDSFYLVDAGRPDSYVTLDSQNLVDDIILEEEHGMRFVATSTSILAFGKDRRQIWTQSDLGGYDAQLTQCAKGLLTIEVEEELGGARKTILLSAKDGVIL
;
A
#
# COMPACT_ATOMS: atom_id res chain seq x y z
N MET A 1 15.00 -10.57 1.19
CA MET A 1 15.39 -9.28 1.81
C MET A 1 15.75 -9.51 3.28
N ARG A 2 16.77 -8.83 3.83
CA ARG A 2 17.14 -8.94 5.27
C ARG A 2 16.74 -7.67 6.03
N PHE A 3 16.11 -7.84 7.18
CA PHE A 3 15.69 -6.75 8.08
C PHE A 3 16.40 -6.87 9.42
N TRP A 4 16.83 -5.74 9.96
CA TRP A 4 17.54 -5.64 11.23
C TRP A 4 16.66 -4.91 12.24
N LYS A 5 16.62 -5.42 13.47
CA LYS A 5 16.02 -4.76 14.62
C LYS A 5 17.08 -3.92 15.35
N ALA A 6 16.61 -2.95 16.14
CA ALA A 6 17.49 -2.10 16.94
C ALA A 6 18.32 -2.88 17.99
N ASP A 7 17.83 -4.05 18.42
CA ASP A 7 18.54 -4.97 19.33
C ASP A 7 19.64 -5.81 18.64
N GLY A 8 19.87 -5.59 17.33
CA GLY A 8 20.86 -6.30 16.52
C GLY A 8 20.38 -7.64 15.96
N SER A 9 19.20 -8.13 16.35
CA SER A 9 18.60 -9.32 15.74
C SER A 9 18.15 -9.03 14.30
N SER A 10 18.06 -10.08 13.48
CA SER A 10 17.61 -9.96 12.09
C SER A 10 16.77 -11.13 11.63
N TRP A 11 16.02 -10.91 10.58
CA TRP A 11 15.31 -11.97 9.87
C TRP A 11 15.39 -11.73 8.35
N VAL A 12 15.17 -12.80 7.59
CA VAL A 12 15.18 -12.77 6.13
C VAL A 12 13.79 -13.13 5.63
N GLY A 13 13.17 -12.21 4.89
CA GLY A 13 11.90 -12.45 4.19
C GLY A 13 12.15 -12.84 2.73
N ASN A 14 11.45 -13.88 2.28
CA ASN A 14 11.37 -14.23 0.86
C ASN A 14 9.97 -13.82 0.37
N PHE A 15 9.90 -12.76 -0.43
CA PHE A 15 8.64 -12.20 -0.94
C PHE A 15 8.54 -12.53 -2.42
N GLN A 16 7.45 -13.20 -2.79
CA GLN A 16 7.21 -13.63 -4.17
C GLN A 16 6.36 -12.59 -4.91
N GLY A 17 6.64 -12.42 -6.20
CA GLY A 17 5.88 -11.61 -7.16
C GLY A 17 6.02 -12.24 -8.56
N LEU A 18 5.19 -11.85 -9.53
CA LEU A 18 5.09 -12.58 -10.81
C LEU A 18 6.04 -12.12 -11.94
N GLN A 19 6.74 -11.00 -11.81
CA GLN A 19 7.61 -10.49 -12.89
C GLN A 19 9.01 -10.13 -12.38
N ASP A 20 9.79 -9.38 -13.17
CA ASP A 20 10.98 -8.68 -12.70
C ASP A 20 10.67 -7.19 -12.87
N TRP A 21 10.94 -6.36 -11.86
CA TRP A 21 11.08 -4.88 -11.85
C TRP A 21 10.48 -4.23 -10.59
N SER A 22 11.39 -3.79 -9.71
CA SER A 22 11.20 -2.98 -8.51
C SER A 22 10.53 -3.66 -7.30
N ALA A 23 11.13 -3.41 -6.13
CA ALA A 23 10.54 -3.70 -4.83
C ALA A 23 10.58 -2.41 -4.01
N LYS A 24 9.46 -2.05 -3.38
CA LYS A 24 9.36 -0.91 -2.48
C LYS A 24 9.19 -1.42 -1.05
N VAL A 25 9.95 -0.83 -0.14
CA VAL A 25 9.89 -1.16 1.29
C VAL A 25 9.58 0.12 2.02
N ALA A 26 8.53 0.09 2.84
CA ALA A 26 8.16 1.20 3.69
C ALA A 26 8.03 0.72 5.13
N LEU A 27 8.73 1.40 6.03
CA LEU A 27 8.59 1.18 7.46
C LEU A 27 7.27 1.78 7.95
N TRP A 28 6.67 1.15 8.94
CA TRP A 28 5.48 1.65 9.64
C TRP A 28 5.65 1.48 11.15
N PRO A 29 6.45 2.36 11.79
CA PRO A 29 6.79 2.22 13.21
C PRO A 29 5.56 2.22 14.13
N GLU A 30 4.55 3.03 13.83
CA GLU A 30 3.33 3.17 14.64
C GLU A 30 2.52 1.87 14.70
N ALA A 31 2.62 1.04 13.66
CA ALA A 31 1.99 -0.28 13.59
C ALA A 31 2.96 -1.42 13.96
N GLY A 32 4.22 -1.10 14.30
CA GLY A 32 5.29 -2.09 14.46
C GLY A 32 5.44 -3.00 13.23
N SER A 33 5.22 -2.45 12.03
CA SER A 33 5.05 -3.22 10.81
C SER A 33 5.96 -2.73 9.68
N ILE A 34 6.15 -3.59 8.69
CA ILE A 34 6.87 -3.28 7.46
C ILE A 34 5.94 -3.60 6.30
N ALA A 35 5.74 -2.62 5.41
CA ALA A 35 5.06 -2.81 4.14
C ALA A 35 6.10 -3.14 3.07
N VAL A 36 5.93 -4.26 2.38
CA VAL A 36 6.76 -4.68 1.26
C VAL A 36 5.85 -4.80 0.06
N LEU A 37 6.11 -3.96 -0.94
CA LEU A 37 5.60 -4.14 -2.28
C LEU A 37 6.68 -4.90 -3.05
N ALA A 38 6.45 -6.19 -3.23
CA ALA A 38 7.27 -7.04 -4.09
C ALA A 38 6.54 -7.16 -5.42
N MET A 39 6.75 -6.15 -6.27
CA MET A 39 6.05 -6.01 -7.55
C MET A 39 4.54 -5.85 -7.38
N ASP A 40 3.74 -6.67 -8.07
CA ASP A 40 2.29 -6.73 -7.99
C ASP A 40 1.76 -7.31 -6.68
N SER A 41 2.65 -7.77 -5.80
CA SER A 41 2.29 -8.44 -4.55
C SER A 41 2.63 -7.56 -3.35
N PHE A 42 1.67 -7.41 -2.44
CA PHE A 42 1.84 -6.63 -1.21
C PHE A 42 1.93 -7.55 0.00
N TYR A 43 2.83 -7.21 0.92
CA TYR A 43 3.00 -7.87 2.20
C TYR A 43 3.06 -6.83 3.31
N LEU A 44 2.17 -6.94 4.29
CA LEU A 44 2.17 -6.14 5.51
C LEU A 44 2.57 -7.03 6.68
N VAL A 45 3.84 -6.94 7.07
CA VAL A 45 4.51 -7.86 7.99
C VAL A 45 4.60 -7.27 9.40
N ASP A 46 4.26 -8.06 10.42
CA ASP A 46 4.56 -7.74 11.84
C ASP A 46 6.08 -7.86 12.04
N ALA A 47 6.76 -6.75 12.33
CA ALA A 47 8.21 -6.74 12.47
C ALA A 47 8.69 -7.53 13.72
N GLY A 48 7.82 -7.70 14.72
CA GLY A 48 8.07 -8.51 15.90
C GLY A 48 7.92 -10.01 15.62
N ARG A 49 6.98 -10.37 14.75
CA ARG A 49 6.62 -11.76 14.38
C ARG A 49 6.51 -11.89 12.85
N PRO A 50 7.64 -12.07 12.12
CA PRO A 50 7.67 -12.03 10.65
C PRO A 50 6.76 -13.06 9.96
N ASP A 51 6.44 -14.18 10.63
CA ASP A 51 5.51 -15.19 10.13
C ASP A 51 4.04 -14.74 10.18
N SER A 52 3.74 -13.63 10.85
CA SER A 52 2.42 -13.00 10.94
C SER A 52 2.35 -11.82 9.97
N TYR A 53 1.76 -12.05 8.80
CA TYR A 53 1.61 -11.02 7.77
C TYR A 53 0.22 -11.07 7.11
N VAL A 54 -0.17 -9.93 6.51
CA VAL A 54 -1.27 -9.82 5.56
C VAL A 54 -0.67 -9.73 4.17
N THR A 55 -1.29 -10.34 3.17
CA THR A 55 -0.84 -10.23 1.78
C THR A 55 -1.99 -9.98 0.83
N LEU A 56 -1.72 -9.17 -0.19
CA LEU A 56 -2.51 -9.14 -1.42
C LEU A 56 -1.64 -9.82 -2.46
N ASP A 57 -2.15 -10.92 -3.01
CA ASP A 57 -1.41 -11.67 -4.01
C ASP A 57 -1.35 -10.91 -5.34
N SER A 58 -0.54 -11.45 -6.24
CA SER A 58 -0.29 -10.89 -7.56
C SER A 58 -1.54 -10.73 -8.44
N GLN A 59 -2.66 -11.39 -8.14
CA GLN A 59 -3.91 -11.16 -8.88
C GLN A 59 -4.48 -9.77 -8.63
N ASN A 60 -4.07 -9.13 -7.53
CA ASN A 60 -4.53 -7.80 -7.16
C ASN A 60 -3.75 -6.69 -7.85
N LEU A 61 -2.64 -6.99 -8.53
CA LEU A 61 -1.84 -6.03 -9.29
C LEU A 61 -1.59 -4.74 -8.48
N VAL A 62 -0.86 -4.89 -7.38
CA VAL A 62 -0.57 -3.75 -6.50
C VAL A 62 0.45 -2.82 -7.17
N ASP A 63 0.06 -1.57 -7.37
CA ASP A 63 0.84 -0.57 -8.10
C ASP A 63 1.64 0.34 -7.16
N ASP A 64 1.08 0.71 -6.00
CA ASP A 64 1.74 1.64 -5.09
C ASP A 64 1.30 1.52 -3.62
N ILE A 65 2.11 2.09 -2.72
CA ILE A 65 1.84 2.21 -1.28
C ILE A 65 2.27 3.58 -0.76
N ILE A 66 1.48 4.18 0.13
CA ILE A 66 1.84 5.41 0.85
C ILE A 66 1.43 5.34 2.33
N LEU A 67 2.25 5.91 3.21
CA LEU A 67 1.89 6.11 4.62
C LEU A 67 1.20 7.46 4.76
N GLU A 68 0.10 7.47 5.50
CA GLU A 68 -0.45 8.68 6.08
C GLU A 68 0.01 8.72 7.55
N GLU A 69 0.89 9.66 7.87
CA GLU A 69 1.58 9.69 9.17
C GLU A 69 0.67 10.21 10.30
N GLU A 70 -0.21 11.16 10.02
CA GLU A 70 -1.00 11.88 11.03
C GLU A 70 -2.04 10.97 11.71
N HIS A 71 -2.76 10.19 10.93
CA HIS A 71 -3.74 9.20 11.38
C HIS A 71 -3.14 7.80 11.44
N GLY A 72 -1.93 7.62 10.88
CA GLY A 72 -1.19 6.37 10.90
C GLY A 72 -1.96 5.29 10.17
N MET A 73 -2.37 5.57 8.94
CA MET A 73 -3.00 4.63 8.01
C MET A 73 -2.05 4.32 6.87
N ARG A 74 -2.10 3.10 6.37
CA ARG A 74 -1.36 2.68 5.16
C ARG A 74 -2.35 2.54 4.02
N PHE A 75 -2.12 3.27 2.94
CA PHE A 75 -2.88 3.09 1.71
C PHE A 75 -2.10 2.23 0.73
N VAL A 76 -2.82 1.37 0.05
CA VAL A 76 -2.32 0.43 -0.96
C VAL A 76 -3.17 0.61 -2.21
N ALA A 77 -2.53 0.97 -3.31
CA ALA A 77 -3.17 1.09 -4.61
C ALA A 77 -2.98 -0.22 -5.37
N THR A 78 -4.10 -0.76 -5.84
CA THR A 78 -4.16 -1.80 -6.87
C THR A 78 -4.50 -1.15 -8.20
N SER A 79 -4.42 -1.90 -9.30
CA SER A 79 -4.77 -1.38 -10.62
C SER A 79 -6.18 -0.83 -10.77
N THR A 80 -7.10 -1.05 -9.82
CA THR A 80 -8.48 -0.53 -9.91
C THR A 80 -9.07 -0.02 -8.59
N SER A 81 -8.36 -0.21 -7.48
CA SER A 81 -8.91 0.04 -6.13
C SER A 81 -7.85 0.57 -5.17
N ILE A 82 -8.28 1.35 -4.19
CA ILE A 82 -7.46 1.79 -3.06
C ILE A 82 -7.93 1.08 -1.79
N LEU A 83 -7.01 0.47 -1.05
CA LEU A 83 -7.26 -0.16 0.23
C LEU A 83 -6.60 0.65 1.34
N ALA A 84 -7.28 0.78 2.48
CA ALA A 84 -6.73 1.39 3.69
C ALA A 84 -6.55 0.36 4.79
N PHE A 85 -5.36 0.34 5.40
CA PHE A 85 -5.05 -0.50 6.54
C PHE A 85 -4.83 0.37 7.80
N GLY A 86 -5.35 -0.12 8.92
CA GLY A 86 -5.11 0.45 10.25
C GLY A 86 -3.85 -0.08 10.90
N LYS A 87 -3.47 0.51 12.04
CA LYS A 87 -2.29 0.12 12.82
C LYS A 87 -2.34 -1.32 13.35
N ASP A 88 -3.54 -1.89 13.44
CA ASP A 88 -3.77 -3.30 13.77
C ASP A 88 -3.56 -4.24 12.57
N ARG A 89 -3.10 -3.71 11.43
CA ARG A 89 -2.93 -4.37 10.13
C ARG A 89 -4.23 -4.90 9.51
N ARG A 90 -5.39 -4.46 10.02
CA ARG A 90 -6.68 -4.80 9.42
C ARG A 90 -7.04 -3.78 8.36
N GLN A 91 -7.67 -4.27 7.30
CA GLN A 91 -8.30 -3.41 6.30
C GLN A 91 -9.47 -2.66 6.94
N ILE A 92 -9.49 -1.34 6.77
CA ILE A 92 -10.53 -0.45 7.29
C ILE A 92 -11.59 -0.22 6.22
N TRP A 93 -11.16 0.11 4.99
CA TRP A 93 -12.04 0.37 3.87
C TRP A 93 -11.35 0.06 2.54
N THR A 94 -12.17 -0.06 1.49
CA THR A 94 -11.73 -0.16 0.10
C THR A 94 -12.56 0.81 -0.73
N GLN A 95 -11.91 1.58 -1.58
CA GLN A 95 -12.55 2.31 -2.66
C GLN A 95 -12.26 1.59 -3.97
N SER A 96 -13.32 1.17 -4.65
CA SER A 96 -13.25 0.56 -5.97
C SER A 96 -13.88 1.51 -6.98
N ASP A 97 -13.62 1.31 -8.27
CA ASP A 97 -14.15 2.18 -9.32
C ASP A 97 -13.61 3.62 -9.24
N LEU A 98 -12.29 3.74 -9.38
CA LEU A 98 -11.63 5.03 -9.57
C LEU A 98 -11.93 5.62 -10.97
N GLY A 99 -12.67 4.91 -11.83
CA GLY A 99 -12.91 5.28 -13.22
C GLY A 99 -11.61 5.38 -14.03
N GLY A 100 -10.65 4.49 -13.79
CA GLY A 100 -9.34 4.43 -14.42
C GLY A 100 -8.50 3.27 -13.88
N TYR A 101 -7.28 3.12 -14.41
CA TYR A 101 -6.31 2.09 -14.04
C TYR A 101 -4.96 2.72 -13.62
N ASP A 102 -3.97 1.89 -13.25
CA ASP A 102 -2.61 2.32 -12.87
C ASP A 102 -2.63 3.42 -11.80
N ALA A 103 -3.23 3.09 -10.65
CA ALA A 103 -3.46 4.07 -9.59
C ALA A 103 -2.16 4.41 -8.85
N GLN A 104 -1.75 5.66 -8.90
CA GLN A 104 -0.53 6.17 -8.26
C GLN A 104 -0.87 7.05 -7.07
N LEU A 105 -0.30 6.73 -5.90
CA LEU A 105 -0.55 7.45 -4.65
C LEU A 105 0.45 8.60 -4.53
N THR A 106 0.02 9.83 -4.84
CA THR A 106 0.95 10.96 -4.93
C THR A 106 1.18 11.63 -3.58
N GLN A 107 0.13 11.78 -2.77
CA GLN A 107 0.22 12.45 -1.47
C GLN A 107 -0.95 12.06 -0.58
N CYS A 108 -0.73 12.02 0.74
CA CYS A 108 -1.82 12.11 1.70
C CYS A 108 -1.53 13.21 2.72
N ALA A 109 -2.41 14.20 2.83
CA ALA A 109 -2.25 15.32 3.74
C ALA A 109 -3.60 15.88 4.18
N LYS A 110 -3.70 16.28 5.46
CA LYS A 110 -4.92 16.87 6.04
C LYS A 110 -6.16 15.99 5.84
N GLY A 111 -6.00 14.67 5.91
CA GLY A 111 -7.08 13.71 5.71
C GLY A 111 -7.55 13.54 4.27
N LEU A 112 -6.80 14.04 3.29
CA LEU A 112 -7.08 13.87 1.87
C LEU A 112 -5.99 13.06 1.19
N LEU A 113 -6.39 11.99 0.51
CA LEU A 113 -5.52 11.15 -0.31
C LEU A 113 -5.65 11.58 -1.77
N THR A 114 -4.54 12.03 -2.35
CA THR A 114 -4.44 12.40 -3.75
C THR A 114 -3.93 11.21 -4.55
N ILE A 115 -4.66 10.87 -5.61
CA ILE A 115 -4.37 9.74 -6.49
C ILE A 115 -4.35 10.24 -7.92
N GLU A 116 -3.42 9.74 -8.72
CA GLU A 116 -3.50 9.84 -10.17
C GLU A 116 -3.90 8.50 -10.76
N VAL A 117 -4.84 8.50 -11.70
CA VAL A 117 -5.22 7.31 -12.46
C VAL A 117 -5.15 7.60 -13.95
N GLU A 118 -4.80 6.59 -14.73
CA GLU A 118 -4.92 6.64 -16.19
C GLU A 118 -6.37 6.35 -16.59
N GLU A 119 -6.95 7.21 -17.43
CA GLU A 119 -8.30 6.98 -17.95
C GLU A 119 -8.38 5.69 -18.78
N GLU A 120 -9.55 5.05 -18.74
CA GLU A 120 -9.80 3.85 -19.55
C GLU A 120 -9.51 4.15 -21.04
N LEU A 121 -8.88 3.20 -21.73
CA LEU A 121 -8.45 3.31 -23.15
C LEU A 121 -7.20 4.17 -23.42
N GLY A 122 -6.36 4.40 -22.41
CA GLY A 122 -5.06 5.08 -22.58
C GLY A 122 -5.18 6.59 -22.70
N GLY A 123 -6.15 7.16 -21.98
CA GLY A 123 -6.42 8.59 -21.94
C GLY A 123 -5.41 9.37 -21.09
N ALA A 124 -5.73 10.62 -20.79
CA ALA A 124 -4.88 11.42 -19.93
C ALA A 124 -4.93 10.89 -18.49
N ARG A 125 -3.86 11.14 -17.71
CA ARG A 125 -3.95 10.95 -16.26
C ARG A 125 -4.86 12.02 -15.65
N LYS A 126 -5.76 11.60 -14.77
CA LYS A 126 -6.63 12.48 -13.98
C LYS A 126 -6.33 12.32 -12.50
N THR A 127 -6.56 13.39 -11.76
CA THR A 127 -6.41 13.40 -10.30
C THR A 127 -7.74 13.10 -9.63
N ILE A 128 -7.72 12.22 -8.64
CA ILE A 128 -8.84 11.87 -7.77
C ILE A 128 -8.45 12.22 -6.34
N LEU A 129 -9.40 12.79 -5.61
CA LEU A 129 -9.26 13.04 -4.18
C LEU A 129 -10.17 12.07 -3.43
N LEU A 130 -9.60 11.33 -2.49
CA LEU A 130 -10.36 10.53 -1.53
C LEU A 130 -10.24 11.13 -0.13
N SER A 131 -11.33 11.03 0.63
CA SER A 131 -11.27 11.14 2.08
C SER A 131 -10.41 9.98 2.63
N ALA A 132 -9.32 10.31 3.32
CA ALA A 132 -8.45 9.31 3.95
C ALA A 132 -9.20 8.48 5.01
N LYS A 133 -10.23 9.07 5.62
CA LYS A 133 -10.98 8.46 6.72
C LYS A 133 -11.85 7.28 6.28
N ASP A 134 -12.52 7.41 5.13
CA ASP A 134 -13.57 6.48 4.70
C ASP A 134 -13.55 6.15 3.20
N GLY A 135 -12.58 6.68 2.44
CA GLY A 135 -12.37 6.35 1.04
C GLY A 135 -13.36 7.01 0.07
N VAL A 136 -14.22 7.93 0.54
CA VAL A 136 -15.20 8.61 -0.32
C VAL A 136 -14.49 9.53 -1.31
N ILE A 137 -14.86 9.45 -2.60
CA ILE A 137 -14.42 10.37 -3.67
C ILE A 137 -15.04 11.76 -3.45
N LEU A 138 -14.23 12.81 -3.59
CA LEU A 138 -14.60 14.21 -3.36
C LEU A 138 -14.63 15.04 -4.64
#